data_AF-A0A5A7RL81-F1
#
_entry.id   AF-A0A5A7RL81-F1
#
_cell.length_a   1.000
_cell.length_b   1.000
_cell.length_c   1.000
_cell.angle_alpha   90.00
_cell.angle_beta   90.00
_cell.angle_gamma   90.00
#
_symmetry.space_group_name_H-M   'P 1'
#
loop_
_entity.id
_entity.type
_entity.pdbx_description
1 polymer ?
#
loop_
_entity_poly.entity_id
_entity_poly.type
_entity_poly.pdbx_seq_one_letter_code
_entity_poly.pdbx_strand_id
1 'polypeptide(L)'
;MSKQPRKQRKMLYTAPLHKKRKWIASHLADDLMLRYKRRSIPIVRGDTAKVMRGEFKGQTGKVRRVDTKKGTIEIEGVTITKVDGKKVPRPIHASNVVITKLNLTDPWRRRKLEEGLPEEMKREIEKEAEEQIKEMEEEKLREEMEEEVEEEEIEEEVEEIEEEVEEKIEGEEKPEGETEKKTESGEEEIGEEVIEKSEEKEKGKEKKKEKKGEEED
;
A
#
# COMPACT_ATOMS: atom_id res chain seq x y z
N MET A 1 -22.80 -16.08 29.00
CA MET A 1 -22.70 -16.60 27.61
C MET A 1 -23.64 -17.81 27.46
N SER A 2 -24.37 -17.94 26.36
CA SER A 2 -25.27 -19.10 26.16
C SER A 2 -24.46 -20.36 25.85
N LYS A 3 -24.80 -21.50 26.45
CA LYS A 3 -24.17 -22.80 26.16
C LYS A 3 -24.58 -23.41 24.81
N GLN A 4 -25.64 -22.88 24.19
CA GLN A 4 -26.20 -23.44 22.95
C GLN A 4 -25.32 -23.13 21.73
N PRO A 5 -24.77 -24.13 21.01
CA PRO A 5 -23.88 -23.89 19.88
C PRO A 5 -24.51 -23.05 18.76
N ARG A 6 -25.80 -23.28 18.48
CA ARG A 6 -26.55 -22.52 17.46
C ARG A 6 -26.55 -21.02 17.75
N LYS A 7 -26.75 -20.63 19.01
CA LYS A 7 -26.77 -19.21 19.43
C LYS A 7 -25.38 -18.59 19.37
N GLN A 8 -24.34 -19.33 19.71
CA GLN A 8 -22.95 -18.86 19.62
C GLN A 8 -22.52 -18.62 18.16
N ARG A 9 -22.79 -19.56 17.26
CA ARG A 9 -22.47 -19.39 15.83
C ARG A 9 -23.24 -18.22 15.20
N LYS A 10 -24.53 -18.08 15.52
CA LYS A 10 -25.35 -16.95 15.06
C LYS A 10 -24.76 -15.62 15.55
N MET A 11 -24.35 -15.54 16.81
CA MET A 11 -23.73 -14.34 17.38
C MET A 11 -22.46 -13.93 16.61
N LEU A 12 -21.56 -14.87 16.31
CA LEU A 12 -20.33 -14.58 15.57
C LEU A 12 -20.63 -14.10 14.14
N TYR A 13 -21.57 -14.76 13.47
CA TYR A 13 -21.93 -14.45 12.09
C TYR A 13 -22.57 -13.05 11.94
N THR A 14 -23.54 -12.73 12.79
CA THR A 14 -24.32 -11.48 12.72
C THR A 14 -23.70 -10.32 13.51
N ALA A 15 -22.49 -10.47 14.05
CA ALA A 15 -21.88 -9.43 14.87
C ALA A 15 -21.59 -8.15 14.07
N PRO A 16 -21.77 -6.96 14.67
CA PRO A 16 -21.32 -5.70 14.09
C PRO A 16 -19.80 -5.63 14.00
N LEU A 17 -19.28 -4.78 13.09
CA LEU A 17 -17.85 -4.69 12.78
C LEU A 17 -16.98 -4.36 14.00
N HIS A 18 -17.41 -3.44 14.87
CA HIS A 18 -16.65 -3.09 16.08
C HIS A 18 -16.45 -4.27 17.05
N LYS A 19 -17.35 -5.26 17.05
CA LYS A 19 -17.17 -6.51 17.82
C LYS A 19 -16.26 -7.48 17.09
N LYS A 20 -16.41 -7.60 15.76
CA LYS A 20 -15.55 -8.44 14.92
C LYS A 20 -14.08 -8.03 15.00
N ARG A 21 -13.79 -6.72 15.05
CA ARG A 21 -12.41 -6.20 15.23
C ARG A 21 -11.72 -6.78 16.47
N LYS A 22 -12.45 -7.02 17.57
CA LYS A 22 -11.88 -7.62 18.79
C LYS A 22 -11.54 -9.09 18.63
N TRP A 23 -12.21 -9.80 17.71
CA TRP A 23 -11.99 -11.22 17.46
C TRP A 23 -10.84 -11.49 16.49
N ILE A 24 -10.45 -10.49 15.69
CA ILE A 24 -9.30 -10.55 14.77
C ILE A 24 -8.04 -10.22 15.55
N ALA A 25 -7.78 -11.03 16.57
CA ALA A 25 -6.61 -10.91 17.43
C ALA A 25 -5.70 -12.12 17.24
N SER A 26 -4.40 -11.86 17.34
CA SER A 26 -3.37 -12.87 17.16
C SER A 26 -2.41 -12.87 18.32
N HIS A 27 -1.72 -13.99 18.48
CA HIS A 27 -0.73 -14.13 19.53
C HIS A 27 0.49 -13.26 19.25
N LEU A 28 1.04 -12.67 20.31
CA LEU A 28 2.34 -12.00 20.26
C LEU A 28 3.46 -13.05 20.31
N ALA A 29 4.59 -12.75 19.69
CA ALA A 29 5.84 -13.47 19.92
C ALA A 29 6.26 -13.39 21.40
N ASP A 30 7.07 -14.34 21.86
CA ASP A 30 7.42 -14.44 23.28
C ASP A 30 8.12 -13.18 23.81
N ASP A 31 8.99 -12.56 22.99
CA ASP A 31 9.66 -11.31 23.32
C ASP A 31 8.66 -10.17 23.57
N LEU A 32 7.68 -10.01 22.68
CA LEU A 32 6.63 -9.02 22.79
C LEU A 32 5.68 -9.33 23.96
N MET A 33 5.39 -10.61 24.21
CA MET A 33 4.55 -11.02 25.33
C MET A 33 5.18 -10.67 26.68
N LEU A 34 6.51 -10.83 26.80
CA LEU A 34 7.26 -10.42 27.99
C LEU A 34 7.27 -8.91 28.17
N ARG A 35 7.52 -8.16 27.10
CA ARG A 35 7.52 -6.68 27.11
C ARG A 35 6.16 -6.13 27.50
N TYR A 36 5.13 -6.47 26.73
CA TYR A 36 3.80 -5.86 26.86
C TYR A 36 2.90 -6.56 27.90
N LYS A 37 3.33 -7.69 28.48
CA LYS A 37 2.53 -8.52 29.41
C LYS A 37 1.13 -8.89 28.88
N ARG A 38 0.98 -8.98 27.55
CA ARG A 38 -0.26 -9.36 26.87
C ARG A 38 -0.03 -10.59 26.01
N ARG A 39 -1.01 -11.49 25.98
CA ARG A 39 -0.95 -12.71 25.17
C ARG A 39 -1.34 -12.49 23.71
N SER A 40 -2.23 -11.54 23.45
CA SER A 40 -2.74 -11.25 22.11
C SER A 40 -3.25 -9.81 21.98
N ILE A 41 -3.23 -9.32 20.75
CA ILE A 41 -3.76 -8.00 20.37
C ILE A 41 -4.45 -8.10 19.01
N PRO A 42 -5.47 -7.25 18.72
CA PRO A 42 -5.99 -7.13 17.36
C PRO A 42 -4.89 -6.76 16.35
N ILE A 43 -4.88 -7.45 15.21
CA ILE A 43 -3.96 -7.13 14.10
C ILE A 43 -4.39 -5.84 13.44
N VAL A 44 -3.41 -5.00 13.09
CA VAL A 44 -3.58 -3.77 12.30
C VAL A 44 -2.70 -3.85 11.06
N ARG A 45 -3.01 -3.01 10.06
CA ARG A 45 -2.13 -2.80 8.89
C ARG A 45 -0.74 -2.34 9.35
N GLY A 46 0.30 -2.81 8.67
CA GLY A 46 1.70 -2.51 9.00
C GLY A 46 2.32 -3.39 10.10
N ASP A 47 1.55 -4.23 10.81
CA ASP A 47 2.14 -5.24 11.70
C ASP A 47 2.97 -6.25 10.89
N THR A 48 4.07 -6.74 11.46
CA THR A 48 4.79 -7.88 10.87
C THR A 48 4.31 -9.16 11.53
N ALA A 49 3.95 -10.13 10.70
CA ALA A 49 3.29 -11.34 11.16
C ALA A 49 3.90 -12.59 10.52
N LYS A 50 4.05 -13.66 11.33
CA LYS A 50 4.57 -14.97 10.95
C LYS A 50 3.46 -16.00 10.87
N VAL A 51 3.33 -16.66 9.72
CA VAL A 51 2.33 -17.70 9.52
C VAL A 51 2.74 -18.99 10.24
N MET A 52 1.88 -19.51 11.12
CA MET A 52 2.16 -20.70 11.92
C MET A 52 1.52 -21.97 11.37
N ARG A 53 0.40 -21.83 10.65
CA ARG A 53 -0.40 -22.96 10.13
C ARG A 53 -0.77 -22.74 8.67
N GLY A 54 -0.96 -23.84 7.94
CA GLY A 54 -1.33 -23.84 6.52
C GLY A 54 -0.12 -24.02 5.58
N GLU A 55 -0.36 -23.83 4.28
CA GLU A 55 0.62 -24.02 3.21
C GLU A 55 1.79 -23.03 3.31
N PHE A 56 1.52 -21.79 3.74
CA PHE A 56 2.52 -20.71 3.85
C PHE A 56 3.22 -20.66 5.21
N LYS A 57 3.27 -21.77 5.95
CA LYS A 57 3.87 -21.83 7.28
C LYS A 57 5.35 -21.41 7.24
N GLY A 58 5.75 -20.56 8.19
CA GLY A 58 7.12 -20.09 8.34
C GLY A 58 7.39 -18.76 7.62
N GLN A 59 6.55 -18.37 6.68
CA GLN A 59 6.68 -17.06 6.01
C GLN A 59 6.35 -15.92 6.98
N THR A 60 7.14 -14.86 6.87
CA THR A 60 7.02 -13.61 7.61
C THR A 60 6.83 -12.48 6.62
N GLY A 61 5.91 -11.56 6.89
CA GLY A 61 5.70 -10.37 6.06
C GLY A 61 4.92 -9.30 6.81
N LYS A 62 4.90 -8.09 6.26
CA LYS A 62 4.03 -7.01 6.75
C LYS A 62 2.57 -7.31 6.36
N VAL A 63 1.64 -6.89 7.21
CA VAL A 63 0.21 -7.02 6.97
C VAL A 63 -0.24 -5.85 6.09
N ARG A 64 -0.58 -6.16 4.84
CA ARG A 64 -1.08 -5.18 3.87
C ARG A 64 -2.50 -4.76 4.19
N ARG A 65 -3.39 -5.74 4.43
CA ARG A 65 -4.83 -5.48 4.60
C ARG A 65 -5.48 -6.40 5.64
N VAL A 66 -6.45 -5.84 6.36
CA VAL A 66 -7.27 -6.57 7.34
C VAL A 66 -8.74 -6.51 6.94
N ASP A 67 -9.34 -7.66 6.60
CA ASP A 67 -10.77 -7.77 6.33
C ASP A 67 -11.53 -8.11 7.63
N THR A 68 -12.20 -7.10 8.19
CA THR A 68 -12.96 -7.26 9.44
C THR A 68 -14.24 -8.08 9.28
N LYS A 69 -14.79 -8.15 8.07
CA LYS A 69 -16.05 -8.86 7.80
C LYS A 69 -15.82 -10.37 7.79
N LYS A 70 -14.72 -10.80 7.15
CA LYS A 70 -14.31 -12.21 7.00
C LYS A 70 -13.37 -12.70 8.12
N GLY A 71 -12.70 -11.79 8.83
CA GLY A 71 -11.73 -12.15 9.88
C GLY A 71 -10.38 -12.60 9.32
N THR A 72 -10.05 -12.15 8.11
CA THR A 72 -8.86 -12.56 7.38
C THR A 72 -7.91 -11.39 7.18
N ILE A 73 -6.62 -11.70 7.05
CA ILE A 73 -5.54 -10.77 6.80
C ILE A 73 -4.80 -11.17 5.52
N GLU A 74 -4.27 -10.17 4.83
CA GLU A 74 -3.40 -10.32 3.67
C GLU A 74 -1.98 -9.94 4.10
N ILE A 75 -1.04 -10.87 3.94
CA ILE A 75 0.36 -10.71 4.33
C ILE A 75 1.19 -10.61 3.04
N GLU A 76 2.13 -9.68 3.01
CA GLU A 76 3.09 -9.55 1.92
C GLU A 76 3.92 -10.84 1.76
N GLY A 77 4.17 -11.24 0.51
CA GLY A 77 4.83 -12.50 0.18
C GLY A 77 3.90 -13.73 0.19
N VAL A 78 2.75 -13.68 0.86
CA VAL A 78 1.76 -14.76 0.85
C VAL A 78 0.80 -14.60 -0.34
N THR A 79 1.22 -15.09 -1.50
CA THR A 79 0.46 -14.97 -2.75
C THR A 79 0.27 -16.32 -3.44
N ILE A 80 -0.75 -16.40 -4.29
CA ILE A 80 -1.04 -17.53 -5.17
C ILE A 80 -1.01 -17.03 -6.60
N THR A 81 -0.33 -17.79 -7.46
CA THR A 81 -0.34 -17.58 -8.90
C THR A 81 -1.62 -18.16 -9.51
N LYS A 82 -2.37 -17.33 -10.23
CA LYS A 82 -3.47 -17.78 -11.07
C LYS A 82 -2.95 -18.42 -12.36
N VAL A 83 -3.84 -19.06 -13.11
CA VAL A 83 -3.54 -19.64 -14.44
C VAL A 83 -3.00 -18.58 -15.40
N ASP A 84 -3.50 -17.34 -15.29
CA ASP A 84 -3.06 -16.19 -16.08
C ASP A 84 -1.68 -15.63 -15.65
N GLY A 85 -0.96 -16.30 -14.75
CA GLY A 85 0.33 -15.87 -14.20
C GLY A 85 0.26 -14.74 -13.15
N LYS A 86 -0.88 -14.06 -13.02
CA LYS A 86 -1.09 -12.99 -12.03
C LYS A 86 -1.00 -13.52 -10.59
N LYS A 87 -0.25 -12.80 -9.73
CA LYS A 87 -0.14 -13.10 -8.29
C LYS A 87 -1.27 -12.41 -7.53
N VAL A 88 -2.02 -13.18 -6.73
CA VAL A 88 -3.13 -12.67 -5.90
C VAL A 88 -2.84 -12.99 -4.44
N PRO A 89 -3.07 -12.06 -3.49
CA PRO A 89 -2.86 -12.33 -2.07
C PRO A 89 -3.77 -13.46 -1.59
N ARG A 90 -3.23 -14.37 -0.77
CA ARG A 90 -4.01 -15.42 -0.13
C ARG A 90 -4.50 -14.92 1.23
N PRO A 91 -5.82 -14.79 1.46
CA PRO A 91 -6.34 -14.43 2.77
C PRO A 91 -6.04 -15.53 3.81
N ILE A 92 -5.49 -15.13 4.95
CA ILE A 92 -5.18 -16.00 6.09
C ILE A 92 -6.01 -15.56 7.30
N HIS A 93 -6.53 -16.50 8.09
CA HIS A 93 -7.22 -16.14 9.34
C HIS A 93 -6.21 -15.71 10.42
N ALA A 94 -6.50 -14.61 11.13
CA ALA A 94 -5.60 -14.02 12.14
C ALA A 94 -5.11 -15.05 13.19
N SER A 95 -5.97 -15.98 13.62
CA SER A 95 -5.60 -17.01 14.61
C SER A 95 -4.46 -17.95 14.18
N ASN A 96 -4.14 -18.01 12.88
CA ASN A 96 -3.09 -18.89 12.35
C ASN A 96 -1.73 -18.20 12.28
N VAL A 97 -1.62 -17.00 12.84
CA VAL A 97 -0.48 -16.11 12.70
C VAL A 97 -0.02 -15.62 14.07
N VAL A 98 1.28 -15.38 14.21
CA VAL A 98 1.91 -14.76 15.38
C VAL A 98 2.53 -13.44 14.97
N ILE A 99 2.28 -12.39 15.74
CA ILE A 99 2.83 -11.06 15.50
C ILE A 99 4.27 -11.03 16.00
N THR A 100 5.20 -10.65 15.13
CA THR A 100 6.63 -10.53 15.44
C THR A 100 7.06 -9.09 15.67
N LYS A 101 6.46 -8.12 14.97
CA LYS A 101 6.67 -6.68 15.19
C LYS A 101 5.33 -5.96 15.17
N LEU A 102 5.18 -4.98 16.05
CA LEU A 102 3.96 -4.17 16.18
C LEU A 102 4.14 -2.82 15.50
N ASN A 103 3.10 -2.35 14.82
CA ASN A 103 2.98 -0.98 14.38
C ASN A 103 2.44 -0.11 15.55
N LEU A 104 3.25 0.84 16.04
CA LEU A 104 2.95 1.71 17.18
C LEU A 104 2.60 3.15 16.79
N THR A 105 2.47 3.44 15.50
CA THR A 105 2.11 4.77 14.99
C THR A 105 0.84 5.33 15.64
N ASP A 106 -0.23 4.52 15.71
CA ASP A 106 -1.53 4.89 16.30
C ASP A 106 -1.44 5.13 17.83
N PRO A 107 -1.70 6.37 18.33
CA PRO A 107 -1.72 6.67 19.76
C PRO A 107 -2.75 5.86 20.55
N TRP A 108 -3.90 5.53 19.96
CA TRP A 108 -4.94 4.75 20.65
C TRP A 108 -4.49 3.32 20.91
N ARG A 109 -3.70 2.77 19.98
CA ARG A 109 -3.14 1.43 20.11
C ARG A 109 -2.08 1.38 21.20
N ARG A 110 -1.19 2.39 21.24
CA ARG A 110 -0.16 2.55 22.28
C ARG A 110 -0.76 2.62 23.68
N ARG A 111 -1.74 3.51 23.87
CA ARG A 111 -2.45 3.65 25.15
C ARG A 111 -3.00 2.33 25.68
N LYS A 112 -3.53 1.49 24.79
CA LYS A 112 -4.08 0.17 25.16
C LYS A 112 -3.00 -0.84 25.51
N LEU A 113 -1.83 -0.74 24.87
CA LEU A 113 -0.66 -1.56 25.20
C LEU A 113 -0.07 -1.17 26.55
N GLU A 114 0.00 0.13 26.86
CA GLU A 114 0.53 0.69 28.12
C GLU A 114 -0.29 0.36 29.37
N GLU A 115 -1.57 0.00 29.20
CA GLU A 115 -2.46 -0.34 30.32
C GLU A 115 -1.90 -1.51 31.16
N GLY A 116 -1.42 -1.17 32.36
CA GLY A 116 -0.91 -2.14 33.34
C GLY A 116 0.61 -2.34 33.34
N LEU A 117 1.36 -1.52 32.59
CA LEU A 117 2.82 -1.54 32.58
C LEU A 117 3.45 -0.51 33.53
N PRO A 118 4.69 -0.78 34.01
CA PRO A 118 5.50 0.19 34.72
C PRO A 118 5.91 1.37 33.81
N GLU A 119 6.16 2.53 34.41
CA GLU A 119 6.45 3.79 33.71
C GLU A 119 7.66 3.71 32.77
N GLU A 120 8.67 2.90 33.11
CA GLU A 120 9.87 2.68 32.31
C GLU A 120 9.55 2.10 30.93
N MET A 121 8.71 1.05 30.89
CA MET A 121 8.29 0.41 29.65
C MET A 121 7.42 1.33 28.80
N LYS A 122 6.64 2.22 29.41
CA LYS A 122 5.84 3.21 28.66
C LYS A 122 6.74 4.16 27.88
N ARG A 123 7.81 4.66 28.51
CA ARG A 123 8.78 5.53 27.85
C ARG A 123 9.51 4.82 26.71
N GLU A 124 9.79 3.53 26.84
CA GLU A 124 10.37 2.74 25.75
C GLU A 124 9.41 2.62 24.57
N ILE A 125 8.11 2.37 24.83
CA ILE A 125 7.07 2.29 23.80
C ILE A 125 6.87 3.63 23.09
N GLU A 126 6.88 4.74 23.84
CA GLU A 126 6.78 6.09 23.28
C GLU A 126 7.95 6.40 22.35
N LYS A 127 9.19 6.07 22.76
CA LYS A 127 10.38 6.23 21.93
C LYS A 127 10.34 5.36 20.67
N GLU A 128 10.01 4.07 20.80
CA GLU A 128 9.88 3.17 19.64
C GLU A 128 8.84 3.70 18.64
N ALA A 129 7.77 4.33 19.14
CA ALA A 129 6.76 4.91 18.29
C ALA A 129 7.19 6.23 17.63
N GLU A 130 7.91 7.10 18.34
CA GLU A 130 8.49 8.32 17.76
C GLU A 130 9.51 7.97 16.67
N GLU A 131 10.35 6.96 16.89
CA GLU A 131 11.28 6.43 15.89
C GLU A 131 10.54 5.91 14.66
N GLN A 132 9.47 5.11 14.83
CA GLN A 132 8.65 4.64 13.70
C GLN A 132 7.98 5.78 12.92
N ILE A 133 7.47 6.80 13.61
CA ILE A 133 6.84 7.97 12.97
C ILE A 133 7.88 8.73 12.16
N LYS A 134 9.07 8.96 12.74
CA LYS A 134 10.16 9.64 12.05
C LYS A 134 10.65 8.86 10.84
N GLU A 135 10.83 7.54 10.96
CA GLU A 135 11.19 6.68 9.83
C GLU A 135 10.15 6.78 8.70
N MET A 136 8.86 6.78 9.04
CA MET A 136 7.79 6.95 8.06
C MET A 136 7.80 8.35 7.41
N GLU A 137 8.03 9.41 8.18
CA GLU A 137 8.13 10.78 7.65
C GLU A 137 9.35 10.92 6.72
N GLU A 138 10.48 10.31 7.07
CA GLU A 138 11.67 10.29 6.21
C GLU A 138 11.44 9.46 4.92
N GLU A 139 10.73 8.33 4.99
CA GLU A 139 10.35 7.55 3.80
C GLU A 139 9.44 8.35 2.89
N LYS A 140 8.43 9.04 3.44
CA LYS A 140 7.52 9.92 2.68
C LYS A 140 8.27 11.07 2.00
N LEU A 141 9.16 11.75 2.71
CA LEU A 141 9.96 12.84 2.14
C LEU A 141 10.85 12.35 0.98
N ARG A 142 11.39 11.13 1.06
CA ARG A 142 12.17 10.53 -0.04
C ARG A 142 11.30 10.22 -1.24
N GLU A 143 10.11 9.64 -1.03
CA GLU A 143 9.16 9.36 -2.11
C GLU A 143 8.68 10.65 -2.78
N GLU A 144 8.47 11.74 -2.01
CA GLU A 144 8.14 13.06 -2.55
C GLU A 144 9.28 13.63 -3.40
N MET A 145 10.52 13.56 -2.91
CA MET A 145 11.69 13.99 -3.69
C MET A 145 11.91 13.15 -4.96
N GLU A 146 11.69 11.83 -4.90
CA GLU A 146 11.78 10.96 -6.07
C GLU A 146 10.69 11.28 -7.10
N GLU A 147 9.48 11.63 -6.65
CA GLU A 147 8.41 12.10 -7.54
C GLU A 147 8.73 13.45 -8.16
N GLU A 148 9.29 14.41 -7.40
CA GLU A 148 9.74 15.70 -7.94
C GLU A 148 10.81 15.51 -9.02
N VAL A 149 11.78 14.61 -8.81
CA VAL A 149 12.80 14.28 -9.82
C VAL A 149 12.18 13.58 -11.03
N GLU A 150 11.25 12.63 -10.86
CA GLU A 150 10.51 12.03 -11.98
C GLU A 150 9.71 13.09 -12.77
N GLU A 151 9.16 14.11 -12.10
CA GLU A 151 8.45 15.20 -12.77
C GLU A 151 9.39 16.12 -13.54
N GLU A 152 10.54 16.49 -12.97
CA GLU A 152 11.59 17.27 -13.65
C GLU A 152 12.17 16.52 -14.87
N GLU A 153 12.48 15.22 -14.75
CA GLU A 153 12.95 14.39 -15.88
C GLU A 153 11.90 14.32 -17.02
N ILE A 154 10.61 14.28 -16.68
CA ILE A 154 9.54 14.30 -17.69
C ILE A 154 9.44 15.68 -18.36
N GLU A 155 9.63 16.77 -17.61
CA GLU A 155 9.65 18.12 -18.17
C GLU A 155 10.83 18.30 -19.14
N GLU A 156 12.04 17.84 -18.76
CA GLU A 156 13.21 17.83 -19.65
C GLU A 156 12.99 16.98 -20.90
N GLU A 157 12.41 15.77 -20.78
CA GLU A 157 12.06 14.93 -21.95
C GLU A 157 11.06 15.63 -22.89
N VAL A 158 10.11 16.42 -22.35
CA VAL A 158 9.12 17.14 -23.16
C VAL A 158 9.78 18.33 -23.86
N GLU A 159 10.64 19.08 -23.18
CA GLU A 159 11.42 20.17 -23.78
C GLU A 159 12.34 19.65 -24.92
N GLU A 160 13.04 18.53 -24.74
CA GLU A 160 13.86 17.91 -25.79
C GLU A 160 13.04 17.50 -27.02
N ILE A 161 11.83 16.97 -26.81
CA ILE A 161 10.92 16.59 -27.91
C ILE A 161 10.41 17.85 -28.64
N GLU A 162 10.08 18.92 -27.92
CA GLU A 162 9.67 20.20 -28.51
C GLU A 162 10.81 20.80 -29.36
N GLU A 163 12.05 20.79 -28.87
CA GLU A 163 13.23 21.26 -29.63
C GLU A 163 13.49 20.39 -30.89
N GLU A 164 13.38 19.06 -30.81
CA GLU A 164 13.51 18.18 -31.98
C GLU A 164 12.41 18.43 -33.04
N VAL A 165 11.21 18.82 -32.60
CA VAL A 165 10.11 19.16 -33.49
C VAL A 165 10.36 20.51 -34.16
N GLU A 166 10.84 21.52 -33.43
CA GLU A 166 11.22 22.82 -34.00
C GLU A 166 12.37 22.70 -35.02
N GLU A 167 13.42 21.91 -34.74
CA GLU A 167 14.51 21.68 -35.71
C GLU A 167 14.04 20.97 -36.99
N LYS A 168 13.06 20.07 -36.90
CA LYS A 168 12.47 19.41 -38.08
C LYS A 168 11.63 20.38 -38.91
N ILE A 169 10.94 21.32 -38.28
CA ILE A 169 10.12 22.33 -38.96
C ILE A 169 11.02 23.36 -39.67
N GLU A 170 12.14 23.79 -39.08
CA GLU A 170 13.10 24.70 -39.73
C GLU A 170 13.92 24.01 -40.85
N GLY A 171 14.14 22.70 -40.75
CA GLY A 171 14.78 21.89 -41.79
C GLY A 171 13.95 21.74 -43.08
N GLU A 172 12.65 22.02 -43.04
CA GLU A 172 11.73 21.98 -44.17
C GLU A 172 11.35 23.39 -44.70
N GLU A 173 12.30 24.31 -44.85
CA GLU A 173 12.08 25.50 -45.68
C GLU A 173 12.11 25.17 -47.19
N LYS A 174 10.90 24.89 -47.70
CA LYS A 174 10.34 24.85 -49.08
C LYS A 174 11.25 25.15 -50.29
N PRO A 175 11.02 24.39 -51.38
CA PRO A 175 10.71 25.00 -52.67
C PRO A 175 9.26 24.74 -53.08
N GLU A 176 8.62 25.80 -53.55
CA GLU A 176 7.22 25.89 -53.95
C GLU A 176 6.87 25.02 -55.17
N GLY A 177 5.71 24.36 -55.14
CA GLY A 177 4.98 23.95 -56.33
C GLY A 177 4.34 22.56 -56.31
N GLU A 178 3.02 22.54 -56.12
CA GLU A 178 2.07 21.48 -56.50
C GLU A 178 2.05 20.17 -55.69
N THR A 179 1.22 20.12 -54.64
CA THR A 179 0.01 19.24 -54.57
C THR A 179 -0.70 19.43 -53.21
N GLU A 180 -1.78 20.21 -53.22
CA GLU A 180 -2.75 20.27 -52.13
C GLU A 180 -3.47 18.91 -52.02
N LYS A 181 -3.10 18.12 -50.99
CA LYS A 181 -3.88 17.03 -50.33
C LYS A 181 -3.03 16.01 -49.55
N LYS A 182 -1.73 16.21 -49.40
CA LYS A 182 -0.86 15.31 -48.61
C LYS A 182 -0.06 15.97 -47.48
N THR A 183 -0.16 17.29 -47.31
CA THR A 183 0.58 18.04 -46.28
C THR A 183 -0.25 18.26 -45.00
N GLU A 184 -1.57 18.44 -45.10
CA GLU A 184 -2.45 18.56 -43.91
C GLU A 184 -2.51 17.25 -43.10
N SER A 185 -2.45 16.09 -43.76
CA SER A 185 -2.55 14.80 -43.06
C SER A 185 -1.31 14.43 -42.27
N GLY A 186 -0.13 14.97 -42.61
CA GLY A 186 1.13 14.65 -41.92
C GLY A 186 1.33 15.50 -40.66
N GLU A 187 0.97 16.78 -40.70
CA GLU A 187 1.02 17.69 -39.55
C GLU A 187 -0.05 17.35 -38.51
N GLU A 188 -1.24 16.92 -38.95
CA GLU A 188 -2.30 16.44 -38.05
C GLU A 188 -1.96 15.09 -37.40
N GLU A 189 -1.33 14.15 -38.14
CA GLU A 189 -0.93 12.85 -37.59
C GLU A 189 0.17 12.97 -36.52
N ILE A 190 1.12 13.89 -36.70
CA ILE A 190 2.19 14.13 -35.71
C ILE A 190 1.61 14.85 -34.47
N GLY A 191 0.70 15.81 -34.65
CA GLY A 191 -0.01 16.47 -33.55
C GLY A 191 -0.90 15.51 -32.75
N GLU A 192 -1.59 14.58 -33.41
CA GLU A 192 -2.36 13.53 -32.74
C GLU A 192 -1.48 12.58 -31.94
N GLU A 193 -0.31 12.18 -32.45
CA GLU A 193 0.60 11.27 -31.74
C GLU A 193 1.20 11.91 -30.46
N VAL A 194 1.41 13.23 -30.47
CA VAL A 194 1.87 14.01 -29.31
C VAL A 194 0.76 14.16 -28.27
N ILE A 195 -0.47 14.44 -28.71
CA ILE A 195 -1.64 14.52 -27.83
C ILE A 195 -1.92 13.15 -27.19
N GLU A 196 -1.84 12.05 -27.94
CA GLU A 196 -2.06 10.70 -27.42
C GLU A 196 -1.01 10.31 -26.36
N LYS A 197 0.27 10.61 -26.62
CA LYS A 197 1.35 10.33 -25.65
C LYS A 197 1.27 11.20 -24.40
N SER A 198 0.85 12.46 -24.53
CA SER A 198 0.63 13.36 -23.39
C SER A 198 -0.57 12.91 -22.52
N GLU A 199 -1.68 12.50 -23.15
CA GLU A 199 -2.85 11.97 -22.46
C GLU A 199 -2.58 10.61 -21.78
N GLU A 200 -1.75 9.75 -22.38
CA GLU A 200 -1.34 8.49 -21.74
C GLU A 200 -0.43 8.72 -20.52
N LYS A 201 0.46 9.72 -20.58
CA LYS A 201 1.28 10.14 -19.42
C LYS A 201 0.43 10.78 -18.33
N GLU A 202 -0.55 11.64 -18.64
CA GLU A 202 -1.51 12.20 -17.67
C GLU A 202 -2.38 11.12 -17.00
N LYS A 203 -2.91 10.17 -17.78
CA LYS A 203 -3.64 9.00 -17.26
C LYS A 203 -2.73 8.11 -16.38
N GLY A 204 -1.42 8.11 -16.64
CA GLY A 204 -0.41 7.50 -15.79
C GLY A 204 -0.27 8.22 -14.44
N LYS A 205 -0.18 9.56 -14.45
CA LYS A 205 -0.13 10.42 -13.25
C LYS A 205 -1.41 10.28 -12.40
N GLU A 206 -2.61 10.30 -13.00
CA GLU A 206 -3.87 10.10 -12.28
C GLU A 206 -3.95 8.72 -11.62
N LYS A 207 -3.56 7.65 -12.32
CA LYS A 207 -3.56 6.28 -11.76
C LYS A 207 -2.53 6.08 -10.64
N LYS A 208 -1.41 6.80 -10.67
CA LYS A 208 -0.42 6.81 -9.58
C LYS A 208 -0.99 7.59 -8.37
N LYS A 209 -1.61 8.76 -8.57
CA LYS A 209 -2.31 9.53 -7.52
C LYS A 209 -3.45 8.76 -6.86
N GLU A 210 -4.28 8.05 -7.62
CA GLU A 210 -5.36 7.22 -7.09
C GLU A 210 -4.83 6.04 -6.26
N LYS A 211 -3.70 5.43 -6.67
CA LYS A 211 -3.05 4.37 -5.89
C LYS A 211 -2.47 4.88 -4.58
N LYS A 212 -1.91 6.09 -4.55
CA LYS A 212 -1.42 6.75 -3.34
C LYS A 212 -2.56 7.06 -2.36
N GLY A 213 -3.72 7.52 -2.86
CA GLY A 213 -4.91 7.76 -2.04
C GLY A 213 -5.49 6.49 -1.38
N GLU A 214 -5.29 5.30 -1.96
CA GLU A 214 -5.71 4.03 -1.36
C GLU A 214 -4.74 3.48 -0.29
N GLU A 215 -3.49 3.97 -0.24
CA GLU A 215 -2.50 3.57 0.77
C GLU A 215 -2.52 4.47 2.03
N GLU A 216 -3.13 5.66 1.95
CA GLU A 216 -3.26 6.59 3.08
C GLU A 216 -4.52 6.37 3.97
N ASP A 217 -5.48 5.51 3.57
CA ASP A 217 -6.77 5.22 4.27
C ASP A 217 -6.91 3.81 4.91
#